data_AF-A0A7V4AUJ7-F1
#
_entry.id   AF-A0A7V4AUJ7-F1
#
_cell.length_a   1.000
_cell.length_b   1.000
_cell.length_c   1.000
_cell.angle_alpha   90.00
_cell.angle_beta   90.00
_cell.angle_gamma   90.00
#
_symmetry.space_group_name_H-M   'P 1'
#
loop_
_entity.id
_entity.type
_entity.pdbx_description
1 polymer ?
#
loop_
_entity_poly.entity_id
_entity_poly.type
_entity_poly.pdbx_seq_one_letter_code
_entity_poly.pdbx_strand_id
1 'polypeptide(L)'
;MRNLVRFALPLGLLLCLAAAASSDAAPGPVFDDALNYAVVDQTCPPVDPAQEGLVLVAQGKAQWVQLSSKSPVGQSFTLSDRARRLWRIFVGISHWPDSWQEGEAVTFTLYDSPEKRTKLYSRTLDFDHKWSKWDTAFDVDIEAAPGQSFYFELTHNGGGDDRINVTAVSGNVYPRGSARIGGVEQPDLDLTFTVTAKPQPDREANLRRFIGRFDLQHPLLEKARQACDEGDLDRTCIEILRAVEAHLRKADWIPWLKPGEKPDVSRMEKVVTEGRLYSTREDGEGAWIEMSRQTTWREVWPGSASYVRHNDLFADLGRAYAATKDERYA
;
A
#
# COMPACT_ATOMS: atom_id res chain seq x y z
N MET A 1 33.83 50.23 59.36
CA MET A 1 33.62 48.78 59.59
C MET A 1 32.13 48.48 59.48
N ARG A 2 31.80 47.52 58.60
CA ARG A 2 30.54 46.76 58.48
C ARG A 2 29.29 47.45 57.90
N ASN A 3 29.12 47.15 56.61
CA ASN A 3 27.89 47.12 55.81
C ASN A 3 26.71 46.46 56.53
N LEU A 4 25.48 46.94 56.23
CA LEU A 4 24.43 46.10 55.62
C LEU A 4 23.22 46.97 55.25
N VAL A 5 23.07 47.18 53.94
CA VAL A 5 21.86 47.68 53.28
C VAL A 5 20.82 46.56 53.31
N ARG A 6 19.59 46.85 53.73
CA ARG A 6 18.42 45.99 53.47
C ARG A 6 17.30 46.82 52.86
N PHE A 7 17.08 46.57 51.58
CA PHE A 7 15.89 46.93 50.83
C PHE A 7 14.69 46.12 51.34
N ALA A 8 13.53 46.75 51.38
CA ALA A 8 12.25 46.08 51.59
C ALA A 8 11.23 46.56 50.53
N LEU A 9 10.44 45.58 50.07
CA LEU A 9 9.23 45.63 49.21
C LEU A 9 9.44 45.71 47.68
N PRO A 10 8.50 45.22 46.83
CA PRO A 10 7.20 44.55 47.10
C PRO A 10 6.86 43.32 46.18
N LEU A 11 5.67 42.74 46.45
CA LEU A 11 4.71 42.06 45.56
C LEU A 11 5.23 41.28 44.32
N GLY A 12 4.97 39.96 44.33
CA GLY A 12 4.99 39.13 43.13
C GLY A 12 4.12 37.89 43.31
N LEU A 13 2.79 38.07 43.27
CA LEU A 13 1.83 36.97 43.20
C LEU A 13 1.82 36.45 41.74
N LEU A 14 2.64 35.44 41.44
CA LEU A 14 2.59 34.75 40.16
C LEU A 14 1.49 33.67 40.21
N LEU A 15 0.33 33.98 39.64
CA LEU A 15 -0.65 32.97 39.24
C LEU A 15 -0.07 32.23 38.02
N CYS A 16 0.44 31.03 38.23
CA CYS A 16 0.68 30.08 37.15
C CYS A 16 -0.66 29.50 36.68
N LEU A 17 -1.31 30.18 35.73
CA LEU A 17 -2.33 29.58 34.88
C LEU A 17 -1.63 28.56 33.97
N ALA A 18 -1.59 27.31 34.42
CA ALA A 18 -1.31 26.18 33.55
C ALA A 18 -2.52 26.00 32.62
N ALA A 19 -2.53 26.72 31.50
CA ALA A 19 -3.33 26.33 30.36
C ALA A 19 -2.82 24.96 29.91
N ALA A 20 -3.58 23.91 30.17
CA ALA A 20 -3.42 22.66 29.47
C ALA A 20 -3.63 22.98 27.98
N ALA A 21 -2.53 23.13 27.25
CA ALA A 21 -2.57 23.17 25.80
C ALA A 21 -3.14 21.84 25.35
N SER A 22 -4.44 21.80 25.08
CA SER A 22 -5.01 20.82 24.17
C SER A 22 -4.23 21.00 22.87
N SER A 23 -3.33 20.08 22.58
CA SER A 23 -2.75 19.99 21.24
C SER A 23 -3.92 19.84 20.29
N ASP A 24 -4.23 20.90 19.53
CA ASP A 24 -5.15 20.80 18.42
C ASP A 24 -4.59 19.70 17.52
N ALA A 25 -5.28 18.56 17.50
CA ALA A 25 -4.91 17.40 16.72
C ALA A 25 -5.16 17.74 15.25
N ALA A 26 -4.25 18.54 14.67
CA ALA A 26 -4.19 18.70 13.23
C ALA A 26 -3.92 17.31 12.63
N PRO A 27 -4.65 16.90 11.58
CA PRO A 27 -4.39 15.61 10.95
C PRO A 27 -2.94 15.54 10.47
N GLY A 28 -2.24 14.47 10.84
CA GLY A 28 -0.84 14.27 10.47
C GLY A 28 -0.65 13.77 9.04
N PRO A 29 0.61 13.66 8.57
CA PRO A 29 0.95 13.26 7.20
C PRO A 29 0.37 11.91 6.75
N VAL A 30 0.07 11.01 7.70
CA VAL A 30 -0.53 9.69 7.43
C VAL A 30 -1.97 9.81 6.95
N PHE A 31 -2.77 10.70 7.56
CA PHE A 31 -4.16 10.89 7.14
C PHE A 31 -4.23 11.52 5.75
N ASP A 32 -3.41 12.55 5.50
CA ASP A 32 -3.33 13.19 4.20
C ASP A 32 -2.88 12.21 3.10
N ASP A 33 -1.94 11.30 3.39
CA ASP A 33 -1.54 10.24 2.46
C ASP A 33 -2.66 9.23 2.20
N ALA A 34 -3.38 8.81 3.26
CA ALA A 34 -4.53 7.91 3.14
C ALA A 34 -5.66 8.52 2.31
N LEU A 35 -5.86 9.84 2.43
CA LEU A 35 -6.83 10.58 1.62
C LEU A 35 -6.37 10.72 0.17
N ASN A 36 -5.07 10.79 -0.10
CA ASN A 36 -4.47 10.80 -1.43
C ASN A 36 -4.21 9.39 -1.97
N TYR A 37 -5.27 8.58 -2.07
CA TYR A 37 -5.16 7.20 -2.50
C TYR A 37 -4.71 7.05 -3.96
N ALA A 38 -3.98 5.97 -4.25
CA ALA A 38 -3.54 5.64 -5.60
C ALA A 38 -4.73 5.27 -6.49
N VAL A 39 -4.68 5.70 -7.75
CA VAL A 39 -5.67 5.37 -8.79
C VAL A 39 -4.99 4.65 -9.95
N VAL A 40 -5.77 3.90 -10.74
CA VAL A 40 -5.28 3.35 -12.00
C VAL A 40 -4.89 4.51 -12.93
N ASP A 41 -3.63 4.50 -13.38
CA ASP A 41 -3.06 5.54 -14.23
C ASP A 41 -2.86 5.03 -15.67
N GLN A 42 -2.27 3.86 -15.83
CA GLN A 42 -2.06 3.20 -17.13
C GLN A 42 -2.51 1.74 -17.06
N THR A 43 -3.04 1.23 -18.18
CA THR A 43 -3.37 -0.19 -18.34
C THR A 43 -2.99 -0.65 -19.74
N CYS A 44 -2.55 -1.89 -19.85
CA CYS A 44 -2.37 -2.59 -21.11
C CYS A 44 -2.96 -4.01 -20.99
N PRO A 45 -3.91 -4.39 -21.85
CA PRO A 45 -4.62 -3.53 -22.81
C PRO A 45 -5.51 -2.49 -22.09
N PRO A 46 -5.95 -1.41 -22.78
CA PRO A 46 -6.78 -0.35 -22.19
C PRO A 46 -8.25 -0.80 -22.06
N VAL A 47 -8.51 -1.82 -21.25
CA VAL A 47 -9.87 -2.31 -20.96
C VAL A 47 -10.41 -1.66 -19.68
N ASP A 48 -11.71 -1.38 -19.66
CA ASP A 48 -12.44 -0.81 -18.52
C ASP A 48 -13.64 -1.71 -18.15
N PRO A 49 -13.68 -2.33 -16.95
CA PRO A 49 -12.61 -2.30 -15.94
C PRO A 49 -11.35 -3.05 -16.42
N ALA A 50 -10.21 -2.70 -15.83
CA ALA A 50 -8.96 -3.41 -16.05
C ALA A 50 -9.15 -4.92 -15.83
N GLN A 51 -8.64 -5.74 -16.76
CA GLN A 51 -8.69 -7.20 -16.68
C GLN A 51 -7.27 -7.75 -16.56
N GLU A 52 -7.16 -8.84 -15.84
CA GLU A 52 -5.89 -9.51 -15.58
C GLU A 52 -5.41 -10.27 -16.80
N GLY A 53 -4.09 -10.41 -16.93
CA GLY A 53 -3.47 -11.08 -18.05
C GLY A 53 -3.98 -12.49 -18.26
N LEU A 54 -4.09 -13.28 -17.18
CA LEU A 54 -4.57 -14.66 -17.24
C LEU A 54 -6.00 -14.77 -17.77
N VAL A 55 -6.89 -13.85 -17.36
CA VAL A 55 -8.27 -13.80 -17.84
C VAL A 55 -8.30 -13.49 -19.34
N LEU A 56 -7.44 -12.56 -19.79
CA LEU A 56 -7.33 -12.23 -21.22
C LEU A 56 -6.81 -13.42 -22.04
N VAL A 57 -5.85 -14.19 -21.52
CA VAL A 57 -5.38 -15.40 -22.19
C VAL A 57 -6.49 -16.45 -22.28
N ALA A 58 -7.22 -16.69 -21.18
CA ALA A 58 -8.33 -17.64 -21.17
C ALA A 58 -9.45 -17.28 -22.17
N GLN A 59 -9.60 -15.99 -22.49
CA GLN A 59 -10.52 -15.48 -23.51
C GLN A 59 -9.96 -15.49 -24.94
N GLY A 60 -8.69 -15.89 -25.13
CA GLY A 60 -8.01 -15.83 -26.43
C GLY A 60 -7.68 -14.40 -26.90
N LYS A 61 -7.63 -13.43 -25.97
CA LYS A 61 -7.34 -12.02 -26.26
C LYS A 61 -5.89 -11.63 -25.96
N ALA A 62 -5.18 -12.46 -25.19
CA ALA A 62 -3.77 -12.35 -24.90
C ALA A 62 -3.08 -13.68 -25.21
N GLN A 63 -1.75 -13.66 -25.23
CA GLN A 63 -0.88 -14.80 -25.48
C GLN A 63 0.22 -14.88 -24.42
N TRP A 64 0.89 -16.04 -24.37
CA TRP A 64 2.07 -16.24 -23.55
C TRP A 64 3.32 -15.78 -24.28
N VAL A 65 4.18 -15.05 -23.58
CA VAL A 65 5.58 -14.88 -23.95
C VAL A 65 6.45 -15.54 -22.88
N GLN A 66 7.54 -16.16 -23.33
CA GLN A 66 8.40 -16.94 -22.47
C GLN A 66 9.54 -16.08 -21.92
N LEU A 67 9.56 -15.92 -20.61
CA LEU A 67 10.67 -15.38 -19.84
C LEU A 67 11.70 -16.50 -19.61
N SER A 68 12.97 -16.23 -19.91
CA SER A 68 14.10 -17.12 -19.58
C SER A 68 15.33 -16.32 -19.15
N SER A 69 16.34 -16.99 -18.59
CA SER A 69 17.55 -16.31 -18.09
C SER A 69 18.32 -15.60 -19.20
N LYS A 70 18.14 -16.02 -20.45
CA LYS A 70 18.76 -15.45 -21.65
C LYS A 70 17.87 -14.45 -22.38
N SER A 71 16.59 -14.42 -22.05
CA SER A 71 15.59 -13.59 -22.73
C SER A 71 14.69 -12.92 -21.69
N PRO A 72 15.19 -11.86 -21.03
CA PRO A 72 14.35 -11.03 -20.16
C PRO A 72 13.22 -10.38 -20.95
N VAL A 73 12.13 -10.08 -20.27
CA VAL A 73 10.90 -9.54 -20.86
C VAL A 73 10.56 -8.25 -20.13
N GLY A 74 10.37 -7.15 -20.85
CA GLY A 74 10.09 -5.85 -20.25
C GLY A 74 9.19 -4.96 -21.10
N GLN A 75 8.75 -3.86 -20.51
CA GLN A 75 7.84 -2.91 -21.16
C GLN A 75 8.17 -1.50 -20.66
N SER A 76 8.27 -0.56 -21.60
CA SER A 76 8.28 0.86 -21.25
C SER A 76 6.85 1.37 -21.10
N PHE A 77 6.66 2.32 -20.19
CA PHE A 77 5.37 2.98 -20.01
C PHE A 77 5.55 4.42 -19.61
N THR A 78 4.52 5.23 -19.83
CA THR A 78 4.56 6.66 -19.51
C THR A 78 3.37 7.02 -18.65
N LEU A 79 3.62 7.63 -17.49
CA LEU A 79 2.57 8.08 -16.58
C LEU A 79 1.70 9.19 -17.19
N SER A 80 0.55 9.45 -16.59
CA SER A 80 -0.27 10.61 -16.95
C SER A 80 0.35 11.91 -16.39
N ASP A 81 -0.10 13.06 -16.91
CA ASP A 81 0.31 14.38 -16.42
C ASP A 81 -0.22 14.68 -15.01
N ARG A 82 -1.14 13.87 -14.49
CA ARG A 82 -1.66 14.00 -13.12
C ARG A 82 -0.81 13.26 -12.11
N ALA A 83 -0.05 12.25 -12.52
CA ALA A 83 0.76 11.44 -11.62
C ALA A 83 1.89 12.26 -11.00
N ARG A 84 2.14 12.04 -9.71
CA ARG A 84 3.31 12.57 -8.98
C ARG A 84 4.13 11.50 -8.30
N ARG A 85 3.57 10.29 -8.22
CA ARG A 85 4.20 9.15 -7.59
C ARG A 85 3.69 7.90 -8.25
N LEU A 86 4.61 7.13 -8.80
CA LEU A 86 4.35 5.78 -9.22
C LEU A 86 4.20 4.92 -7.96
N TRP A 87 3.02 4.36 -7.75
CA TRP A 87 2.71 3.62 -6.52
C TRP A 87 2.98 2.14 -6.67
N ARG A 88 2.36 1.51 -7.67
CA ARG A 88 2.41 0.06 -7.88
C ARG A 88 2.27 -0.30 -9.35
N ILE A 89 2.94 -1.37 -9.73
CA ILE A 89 2.81 -2.00 -11.05
C ILE A 89 2.30 -3.43 -10.83
N PHE A 90 1.24 -3.79 -11.55
CA PHE A 90 0.74 -5.16 -11.66
C PHE A 90 1.19 -5.72 -13.00
N VAL A 91 1.81 -6.90 -13.00
CA VAL A 91 2.30 -7.55 -14.21
C VAL A 91 1.72 -8.96 -14.29
N GLY A 92 1.26 -9.36 -15.46
CA GLY A 92 0.73 -10.70 -15.68
C GLY A 92 1.85 -11.74 -15.79
N ILE A 93 2.43 -12.09 -14.65
CA ILE A 93 3.32 -13.25 -14.48
C ILE A 93 2.42 -14.42 -14.12
N SER A 94 2.47 -15.51 -14.87
CA SER A 94 1.59 -16.65 -14.60
C SER A 94 2.37 -17.88 -14.19
N HIS A 95 1.81 -18.60 -13.22
CA HIS A 95 2.18 -19.98 -12.94
C HIS A 95 1.40 -20.97 -13.81
N TRP A 96 0.47 -20.51 -14.65
CA TRP A 96 -0.39 -21.37 -15.48
C TRP A 96 -0.05 -21.24 -16.98
N PRO A 97 -0.14 -22.32 -17.77
CA PRO A 97 -0.22 -23.72 -17.33
C PRO A 97 1.16 -24.22 -16.85
N ASP A 98 1.29 -24.41 -15.52
CA ASP A 98 2.48 -24.88 -14.78
C ASP A 98 3.83 -24.39 -15.30
N SER A 99 3.94 -23.09 -15.53
CA SER A 99 5.15 -22.45 -16.06
C SER A 99 6.03 -21.86 -14.99
N TRP A 100 5.94 -22.30 -13.73
CA TRP A 100 6.84 -21.83 -12.69
C TRP A 100 7.15 -23.00 -11.78
N GLN A 101 8.36 -23.52 -11.96
CA GLN A 101 8.88 -24.76 -11.40
C GLN A 101 9.74 -24.51 -10.16
N GLU A 102 9.90 -25.55 -9.33
CA GLU A 102 10.68 -25.45 -8.11
C GLU A 102 12.14 -25.09 -8.42
N GLY A 103 12.72 -24.20 -7.61
CA GLY A 103 14.06 -23.66 -7.84
C GLY A 103 14.14 -22.50 -8.82
N GLU A 104 13.03 -22.09 -9.44
CA GLU A 104 12.97 -20.90 -10.29
C GLU A 104 12.61 -19.64 -9.52
N ALA A 105 13.17 -18.51 -9.95
CA ALA A 105 12.84 -17.19 -9.42
C ALA A 105 12.81 -16.14 -10.54
N VAL A 106 11.94 -15.15 -10.37
CA VAL A 106 11.81 -13.98 -11.25
C VAL A 106 12.21 -12.74 -10.49
N THR A 107 13.10 -11.95 -11.08
CA THR A 107 13.40 -10.60 -10.59
C THR A 107 12.67 -9.57 -11.43
N PHE A 108 11.78 -8.81 -10.78
CA PHE A 108 11.26 -7.57 -11.31
C PHE A 108 12.26 -6.44 -11.02
N THR A 109 12.56 -5.64 -12.04
CA THR A 109 13.38 -4.44 -11.89
C THR A 109 12.72 -3.27 -12.59
N LEU A 110 12.61 -2.14 -11.91
CA LEU A 110 12.15 -0.88 -12.48
C LEU A 110 13.35 0.03 -12.74
N TYR A 111 13.37 0.60 -13.93
CA TYR A 111 14.36 1.57 -14.39
C TYR A 111 13.70 2.89 -14.75
N ASP A 112 14.51 3.95 -14.72
CA ASP A 112 14.12 5.28 -15.19
C ASP A 112 13.93 5.37 -16.71
N SER A 113 14.42 4.38 -17.47
CA SER A 113 14.47 4.41 -18.93
C SER A 113 14.72 3.01 -19.51
N PRO A 114 14.35 2.75 -20.79
CA PRO A 114 14.68 1.49 -21.48
C PRO A 114 16.19 1.25 -21.64
N GLU A 115 17.00 2.31 -21.61
CA GLU A 115 18.47 2.21 -21.61
C GLU A 115 19.02 1.77 -20.23
N LYS A 116 18.15 1.55 -19.24
CA LYS A 116 18.48 1.05 -17.89
C LYS A 116 19.51 1.91 -17.16
N ARG A 117 19.45 3.24 -17.33
CA ARG A 117 20.45 4.17 -16.76
C ARG A 117 20.48 4.11 -15.24
N THR A 118 19.31 4.12 -14.61
CA THR A 118 19.17 4.07 -13.15
C THR A 118 18.21 2.98 -12.75
N LYS A 119 18.65 2.06 -11.89
CA LYS A 119 17.76 1.10 -11.22
C LYS A 119 17.05 1.80 -10.07
N LEU A 120 15.72 1.87 -10.15
CA LEU A 120 14.88 2.56 -9.17
C LEU A 120 14.28 1.60 -8.13
N TYR A 121 13.93 0.39 -8.54
CA TYR A 121 13.36 -0.64 -7.66
C TYR A 121 13.73 -2.04 -8.14
N SER A 122 13.79 -3.00 -7.22
CA SER A 122 13.93 -4.41 -7.55
C SER A 122 13.30 -5.29 -6.49
N ARG A 123 12.62 -6.35 -6.92
CA ARG A 123 12.10 -7.41 -6.06
C ARG A 123 12.22 -8.75 -6.78
N THR A 124 12.73 -9.75 -6.06
CA THR A 124 12.76 -11.13 -6.53
C THR A 124 11.63 -11.91 -5.89
N LEU A 125 10.96 -12.72 -6.70
CA LEU A 125 9.93 -13.67 -6.30
C LEU A 125 10.46 -15.06 -6.64
N ASP A 126 10.39 -15.97 -5.69
CA ASP A 126 10.71 -17.38 -5.91
C ASP A 126 9.45 -18.21 -6.19
N PHE A 127 9.63 -19.50 -6.35
CA PHE A 127 8.55 -20.47 -6.56
C PHE A 127 7.43 -20.39 -5.51
N ASP A 128 7.71 -20.06 -4.25
CA ASP A 128 6.68 -20.01 -3.20
C ASP A 128 5.71 -18.84 -3.40
N HIS A 129 6.13 -17.82 -4.15
CA HIS A 129 5.31 -16.67 -4.52
C HIS A 129 4.44 -16.91 -5.76
N LYS A 130 4.60 -18.04 -6.47
CA LYS A 130 3.91 -18.29 -7.75
C LYS A 130 2.39 -18.30 -7.65
N TRP A 131 1.86 -18.55 -6.44
CA TRP A 131 0.44 -18.76 -6.17
C TRP A 131 -0.43 -17.50 -6.15
N SER A 132 0.10 -16.35 -6.58
CA SER A 132 -0.74 -15.18 -6.84
C SER A 132 -1.85 -15.56 -7.84
N LYS A 133 -3.11 -15.50 -7.40
CA LYS A 133 -4.28 -15.78 -8.28
C LYS A 133 -4.49 -14.69 -9.34
N TRP A 134 -3.84 -13.55 -9.17
CA TRP A 134 -4.03 -12.33 -9.93
C TRP A 134 -2.69 -11.87 -10.49
N ASP A 135 -2.71 -10.83 -11.34
CA ASP A 135 -1.49 -10.16 -11.77
C ASP A 135 -0.63 -9.78 -10.55
N THR A 136 0.66 -10.08 -10.65
CA THR A 136 1.63 -9.92 -9.58
C THR A 136 1.88 -8.45 -9.30
N ALA A 137 1.67 -8.03 -8.06
CA ALA A 137 1.84 -6.65 -7.62
C ALA A 137 3.28 -6.36 -7.17
N PHE A 138 3.82 -5.23 -7.59
CA PHE A 138 5.10 -4.69 -7.16
C PHE A 138 4.89 -3.28 -6.58
N ASP A 139 5.08 -3.13 -5.26
CA ASP A 139 4.94 -1.88 -4.51
C ASP A 139 6.22 -1.08 -4.64
N VAL A 140 6.29 -0.22 -5.66
CA VAL A 140 7.51 0.49 -6.03
C VAL A 140 7.68 1.82 -5.28
N ASP A 141 6.57 2.53 -5.00
CA ASP A 141 6.50 3.80 -4.26
C ASP A 141 7.63 4.80 -4.59
N ILE A 142 7.60 5.37 -5.80
CA ILE A 142 8.65 6.27 -6.32
C ILE A 142 8.05 7.59 -6.75
N GLU A 143 8.69 8.70 -6.35
CA GLU A 143 8.35 10.03 -6.87
C GLU A 143 8.54 10.10 -8.38
N ALA A 144 7.62 10.78 -9.07
CA ALA A 144 7.63 10.87 -10.51
C ALA A 144 7.19 12.27 -10.97
N ALA A 145 7.81 12.77 -12.03
CA ALA A 145 7.33 13.94 -12.72
C ALA A 145 6.06 13.62 -13.55
N PRO A 146 5.17 14.61 -13.79
CA PRO A 146 4.11 14.49 -14.77
C PRO A 146 4.63 13.95 -16.12
N GLY A 147 3.96 12.95 -16.68
CA GLY A 147 4.32 12.42 -18.00
C GLY A 147 5.66 11.68 -18.04
N GLN A 148 6.26 11.33 -16.89
CA GLN A 148 7.53 10.61 -16.85
C GLN A 148 7.39 9.19 -17.40
N SER A 149 8.36 8.78 -18.22
CA SER A 149 8.48 7.41 -18.72
C SER A 149 9.37 6.56 -17.82
N PHE A 150 9.07 5.27 -17.78
CA PHE A 150 9.81 4.25 -17.04
C PHE A 150 9.93 2.99 -17.90
N TYR A 151 10.76 2.06 -17.45
CA TYR A 151 10.87 0.72 -18.03
C TYR A 151 10.93 -0.31 -16.92
N PHE A 152 10.02 -1.29 -16.93
CA PHE A 152 10.15 -2.45 -16.07
C PHE A 152 10.67 -3.66 -16.87
N GLU A 153 11.41 -4.52 -16.19
CA GLU A 153 11.93 -5.76 -16.74
C GLU A 153 11.76 -6.91 -15.76
N LEU A 154 11.35 -8.05 -16.29
CA LEU A 154 11.35 -9.35 -15.65
C LEU A 154 12.57 -10.12 -16.14
N THR A 155 13.34 -10.67 -15.21
CA THR A 155 14.50 -11.53 -15.49
C THR A 155 14.31 -12.86 -14.77
N HIS A 156 14.46 -13.97 -15.49
CA HIS A 156 14.53 -15.29 -14.86
C HIS A 156 15.92 -15.48 -14.23
N ASN A 157 15.98 -15.98 -13.00
CA ASN A 157 17.23 -16.15 -12.26
C ASN A 157 17.89 -17.53 -12.46
N GLY A 158 17.40 -18.33 -13.41
CA GLY A 158 17.79 -19.72 -13.61
C GLY A 158 17.02 -20.69 -12.70
N GLY A 159 17.40 -21.97 -12.74
CA GLY A 159 16.66 -23.06 -12.08
C GLY A 159 15.59 -23.69 -12.98
N GLY A 160 14.91 -24.71 -12.48
CA GLY A 160 13.80 -25.39 -13.15
C GLY A 160 14.07 -25.74 -14.62
N ASP A 161 13.13 -25.35 -15.49
CA ASP A 161 13.25 -25.48 -16.94
C ASP A 161 13.61 -24.15 -17.64
N ASP A 162 13.89 -23.10 -16.87
CA ASP A 162 14.29 -21.75 -17.28
C ASP A 162 13.18 -21.03 -18.07
N ARG A 163 11.91 -21.27 -17.72
CA ARG A 163 10.77 -20.86 -18.54
C ARG A 163 9.57 -20.46 -17.70
N ILE A 164 9.36 -19.14 -17.60
CA ILE A 164 8.17 -18.58 -16.96
C ILE A 164 7.28 -17.85 -17.94
N ASN A 165 5.96 -18.09 -17.86
CA ASN A 165 5.00 -17.42 -18.74
C ASN A 165 4.70 -16.00 -18.24
N VAL A 166 4.77 -15.05 -19.17
CA VAL A 166 4.31 -13.68 -18.98
C VAL A 166 3.22 -13.42 -20.02
N THR A 167 2.16 -12.73 -19.65
CA THR A 167 1.07 -12.42 -20.57
C THR A 167 1.35 -11.16 -21.39
N ALA A 168 1.03 -11.26 -22.67
CA ALA A 168 1.17 -10.18 -23.63
C ALA A 168 -0.02 -10.16 -24.59
N VAL A 169 -0.26 -9.03 -25.22
CA VAL A 169 -1.31 -8.80 -26.22
C VAL A 169 -0.66 -8.50 -27.56
N SER A 170 -1.28 -8.98 -28.64
CA SER A 170 -0.79 -8.78 -30.00
C SER A 170 -1.08 -7.36 -30.50
N GLY A 171 -0.14 -6.81 -31.26
CA GLY A 171 -0.15 -5.45 -31.75
C GLY A 171 0.37 -4.43 -30.73
N ASN A 172 0.64 -3.23 -31.21
CA ASN A 172 0.90 -2.06 -30.37
C ASN A 172 -0.44 -1.50 -29.86
N VAL A 173 -0.93 -2.03 -28.75
CA VAL A 173 -2.17 -1.58 -28.10
C VAL A 173 -1.89 -0.56 -27.00
N TYR A 174 -0.62 -0.40 -26.59
CA TYR A 174 -0.14 0.60 -25.67
C TYR A 174 0.86 1.56 -26.36
N PRO A 175 0.38 2.59 -27.07
CA PRO A 175 1.22 3.44 -27.93
C PRO A 175 2.21 4.36 -27.18
N ARG A 176 2.16 4.38 -25.84
CA ARG A 176 3.01 5.23 -24.98
C ARG A 176 4.20 4.45 -24.41
N GLY A 177 4.53 3.33 -25.03
CA GLY A 177 5.60 2.43 -24.66
C GLY A 177 5.82 1.35 -25.72
N SER A 178 6.76 0.46 -25.44
CA SER A 178 7.06 -0.70 -26.28
C SER A 178 7.49 -1.88 -25.40
N ALA A 179 7.04 -3.09 -25.74
CA ALA A 179 7.59 -4.30 -25.16
C ALA A 179 9.01 -4.58 -25.67
N ARG A 180 9.80 -5.28 -24.86
CA ARG A 180 11.14 -5.77 -25.20
C ARG A 180 11.28 -7.22 -24.77
N ILE A 181 11.82 -8.05 -25.65
CA ILE A 181 12.14 -9.46 -25.40
C ILE A 181 13.61 -9.67 -25.73
N GLY A 182 14.40 -10.17 -24.78
CA GLY A 182 15.85 -10.31 -24.95
C GLY A 182 16.57 -8.98 -25.23
N GLY A 183 16.00 -7.87 -24.77
CA GLY A 183 16.48 -6.51 -25.06
C GLY A 183 16.09 -5.95 -26.43
N VAL A 184 15.40 -6.73 -27.28
CA VAL A 184 14.93 -6.30 -28.60
C VAL A 184 13.49 -5.82 -28.51
N GLU A 185 13.24 -4.62 -29.04
CA GLU A 185 11.92 -4.02 -29.11
C GLU A 185 10.95 -4.84 -29.98
N GLN A 186 9.71 -4.97 -29.52
CA GLN A 186 8.66 -5.72 -30.20
C GLN A 186 7.60 -4.75 -30.73
N PRO A 187 7.48 -4.56 -32.06
CA PRO A 187 6.56 -3.56 -32.63
C PRO A 187 5.09 -3.99 -32.61
N ASP A 188 4.82 -5.30 -32.54
CA ASP A 188 3.48 -5.89 -32.64
C ASP A 188 3.13 -6.67 -31.36
N LEU A 189 3.59 -6.19 -30.22
CA LEU A 189 3.37 -6.83 -28.94
C LEU A 189 3.46 -5.81 -27.80
N ASP A 190 2.54 -5.88 -26.85
CA ASP A 190 2.67 -5.22 -25.55
C ASP A 190 2.47 -6.21 -24.41
N LEU A 191 3.21 -6.06 -23.32
CA LEU A 191 2.94 -6.84 -22.11
C LEU A 191 1.65 -6.40 -21.45
N THR A 192 0.94 -7.31 -20.80
CA THR A 192 -0.21 -6.91 -19.99
C THR A 192 0.26 -6.37 -18.64
N PHE A 193 -0.18 -5.18 -18.28
CA PHE A 193 0.15 -4.57 -17.00
C PHE A 193 -0.91 -3.55 -16.57
N THR A 194 -0.92 -3.24 -15.28
CA THR A 194 -1.65 -2.10 -14.73
C THR A 194 -0.72 -1.28 -13.86
N VAL A 195 -0.67 0.03 -14.09
CA VAL A 195 0.05 0.98 -13.25
C VAL A 195 -0.95 1.75 -12.41
N THR A 196 -0.67 1.86 -11.12
CA THR A 196 -1.35 2.81 -10.24
C THR A 196 -0.40 3.91 -9.81
N ALA A 197 -0.93 5.13 -9.73
CA ALA A 197 -0.18 6.31 -9.34
C ALA A 197 -0.99 7.15 -8.35
N LYS A 198 -0.28 7.88 -7.48
CA LYS A 198 -0.88 8.94 -6.68
C LYS A 198 -0.79 10.26 -7.44
N PRO A 199 -1.88 11.04 -7.50
CA PRO A 199 -1.86 12.35 -8.11
C PRO A 199 -1.15 13.37 -7.21
N GLN A 200 -0.99 14.60 -7.71
CA GLN A 200 -0.66 15.74 -6.86
C GLN A 200 -1.63 15.82 -5.68
N PRO A 201 -1.13 15.83 -4.44
CA PRO A 201 -1.98 16.00 -3.27
C PRO A 201 -2.77 17.31 -3.36
N ASP A 202 -4.10 17.21 -3.32
CA ASP A 202 -5.02 18.32 -3.11
C ASP A 202 -5.81 18.03 -1.84
N ARG A 203 -5.30 18.55 -0.73
CA ARG A 203 -5.81 18.24 0.61
C ARG A 203 -7.26 18.67 0.77
N GLU A 204 -7.63 19.86 0.29
CA GLU A 204 -8.99 20.37 0.43
C GLU A 204 -9.97 19.50 -0.37
N ALA A 205 -9.68 19.21 -1.64
CA ALA A 205 -10.52 18.35 -2.46
C ALA A 205 -10.63 16.94 -1.86
N ASN A 206 -9.52 16.42 -1.34
CA ASN A 206 -9.47 15.12 -0.68
C ASN A 206 -10.33 15.06 0.58
N LEU A 207 -10.28 16.08 1.45
CA LEU A 207 -11.13 16.19 2.63
C LEU A 207 -12.60 16.31 2.25
N ARG A 208 -12.95 17.16 1.29
CA ARG A 208 -14.34 17.29 0.81
C ARG A 208 -14.89 15.97 0.30
N ARG A 209 -14.09 15.22 -0.48
CA ARG A 209 -14.46 13.88 -0.96
C ARG A 209 -14.67 12.89 0.18
N PHE A 210 -13.82 12.93 1.21
CA PHE A 210 -13.96 12.06 2.38
C PHE A 210 -15.22 12.39 3.19
N ILE A 211 -15.42 13.66 3.51
CA ILE A 211 -16.59 14.16 4.26
C ILE A 211 -17.89 13.85 3.51
N GLY A 212 -17.91 13.99 2.18
CA GLY A 212 -19.08 13.69 1.35
C GLY A 212 -19.54 12.23 1.36
N ARG A 213 -18.80 11.31 2.00
CA ARG A 213 -19.23 9.92 2.22
C ARG A 213 -20.10 9.74 3.46
N PHE A 214 -20.22 10.78 4.29
CA PHE A 214 -21.01 10.76 5.51
C PHE A 214 -22.35 11.48 5.29
N ASP A 215 -23.42 10.92 5.85
CA ASP A 215 -24.68 11.64 5.97
C ASP A 215 -24.60 12.64 7.13
N LEU A 216 -24.18 13.87 6.82
CA LEU A 216 -24.08 14.94 7.82
C LEU A 216 -25.44 15.38 8.40
N GLN A 217 -26.57 14.92 7.84
CA GLN A 217 -27.89 15.17 8.43
C GLN A 217 -28.20 14.19 9.57
N HIS A 218 -27.41 13.14 9.74
CA HIS A 218 -27.60 12.20 10.83
C HIS A 218 -27.38 12.89 12.20
N PRO A 219 -28.27 12.70 13.20
CA PRO A 219 -28.17 13.40 14.49
C PRO A 219 -26.85 13.22 15.24
N LEU A 220 -26.17 12.08 15.05
CA LEU A 220 -24.84 11.86 15.64
C LEU A 220 -23.77 12.83 15.12
N LEU A 221 -23.96 13.39 13.92
CA LEU A 221 -22.98 14.21 13.23
C LEU A 221 -23.32 15.71 13.22
N GLU A 222 -24.22 16.17 14.10
CA GLU A 222 -24.65 17.58 14.16
C GLU A 222 -23.46 18.57 14.28
N LYS A 223 -22.49 18.26 15.14
CA LYS A 223 -21.28 19.09 15.31
C LYS A 223 -20.38 19.10 14.06
N ALA A 224 -20.29 17.95 13.38
CA ALA A 224 -19.55 17.85 12.13
C ALA A 224 -20.22 18.64 11.02
N ARG A 225 -21.56 18.58 10.92
CA ARG A 225 -22.34 19.40 9.99
C ARG A 225 -22.09 20.89 10.23
N GLN A 226 -22.17 21.35 11.48
CA GLN A 226 -21.89 22.74 11.81
C GLN A 226 -20.48 23.18 11.36
N ALA A 227 -19.45 22.38 11.67
CA ALA A 227 -18.08 22.67 11.24
C ALA A 227 -17.95 22.72 9.70
N CYS A 228 -18.66 21.82 8.99
CA CYS A 228 -18.66 21.78 7.54
C CYS A 228 -19.34 23.01 6.93
N ASP A 229 -20.47 23.45 7.52
CA ASP A 229 -21.21 24.66 7.12
C ASP A 229 -20.36 25.94 7.34
N GLU A 230 -19.48 25.93 8.35
CA GLU A 230 -18.49 26.97 8.64
C GLU A 230 -17.27 26.92 7.69
N GLY A 231 -17.15 25.88 6.84
CA GLY A 231 -16.01 25.67 5.95
C GLY A 231 -14.78 25.05 6.60
N ASP A 232 -14.86 24.65 7.87
CA ASP A 232 -13.76 24.04 8.63
C ASP A 232 -13.74 22.52 8.43
N LEU A 233 -13.10 22.08 7.35
CA LEU A 233 -13.05 20.67 6.95
C LEU A 233 -12.25 19.80 7.94
N ASP A 234 -11.24 20.37 8.58
CA ASP A 234 -10.43 19.68 9.58
C ASP A 234 -11.24 19.38 10.83
N ARG A 235 -11.91 20.42 11.37
CA ARG A 235 -12.82 20.25 12.49
C ARG A 235 -13.98 19.33 12.14
N THR A 236 -14.47 19.35 10.90
CA THR A 236 -15.49 18.41 10.42
C THR A 236 -15.02 16.96 10.61
N CYS A 237 -13.80 16.63 10.17
CA CYS A 237 -13.24 15.28 10.32
C CYS A 237 -13.05 14.88 11.79
N ILE A 238 -12.58 15.82 12.63
CA ILE A 238 -12.42 15.60 14.08
C ILE A 238 -13.77 15.33 14.74
N GLU A 239 -14.81 16.09 14.42
CA GLU A 239 -16.14 15.90 15.00
C GLU A 239 -16.81 14.61 14.49
N ILE A 240 -16.56 14.18 13.24
CA ILE A 240 -16.96 12.85 12.76
C ILE A 240 -16.30 11.76 13.62
N LEU A 241 -14.98 11.82 13.80
CA LEU A 241 -14.24 10.84 14.60
C LEU A 241 -14.77 10.79 16.04
N ARG A 242 -14.94 11.95 16.69
CA ARG A 242 -15.49 12.06 18.05
C ARG A 242 -16.88 11.45 18.16
N ALA A 243 -17.75 11.70 17.19
CA ALA A 243 -19.11 11.15 17.17
C ALA A 243 -19.09 9.62 17.05
N VAL A 244 -18.26 9.07 16.14
CA VAL A 244 -18.08 7.63 15.96
C VAL A 244 -17.51 7.00 17.23
N GLU A 245 -16.45 7.54 17.81
CA GLU A 245 -15.87 7.04 19.06
C GLU A 245 -16.86 7.04 20.22
N ALA A 246 -17.60 8.14 20.39
CA ALA A 246 -18.61 8.26 21.45
C ALA A 246 -19.75 7.25 21.26
N HIS A 247 -20.14 6.99 20.01
CA HIS A 247 -21.15 5.97 19.69
C HIS A 247 -20.63 4.56 19.97
N LEU A 248 -19.43 4.22 19.47
CA LEU A 248 -18.81 2.90 19.65
C LEU A 248 -18.59 2.54 21.13
N ARG A 249 -18.15 3.51 21.94
CA ARG A 249 -17.99 3.32 23.39
C ARG A 249 -19.30 3.02 24.11
N LYS A 250 -20.42 3.60 23.65
CA LYS A 250 -21.75 3.37 24.23
C LYS A 250 -22.38 2.07 23.76
N ALA A 251 -22.07 1.65 22.53
CA ALA A 251 -22.70 0.52 21.90
C ALA A 251 -22.09 -0.83 22.34
N ASP A 252 -21.03 -0.82 23.14
CA ASP A 252 -20.30 -2.01 23.61
C ASP A 252 -19.86 -2.93 22.44
N TRP A 253 -19.57 -2.30 21.29
CA TRP A 253 -19.28 -2.96 20.01
C TRP A 253 -17.88 -3.59 19.92
N ILE A 254 -17.23 -3.82 21.05
CA ILE A 254 -16.04 -4.69 21.14
C ILE A 254 -16.42 -5.98 21.87
N PRO A 255 -17.44 -6.75 21.42
CA PRO A 255 -17.91 -7.95 22.11
C PRO A 255 -16.84 -9.05 22.23
N TRP A 256 -15.73 -8.93 21.48
CA TRP A 256 -14.61 -9.86 21.47
C TRP A 256 -13.48 -9.53 22.45
N LEU A 257 -13.51 -8.38 23.13
CA LEU A 257 -12.58 -8.08 24.21
C LEU A 257 -13.35 -8.18 25.53
N LYS A 258 -13.54 -9.41 26.01
CA LYS A 258 -14.24 -9.61 27.28
C LYS A 258 -13.46 -8.92 28.40
N PRO A 259 -14.13 -8.22 29.33
CA PRO A 259 -13.45 -7.65 30.49
C PRO A 259 -12.62 -8.72 31.22
N GLY A 260 -11.31 -8.48 31.34
CA GLY A 260 -10.36 -9.38 32.01
C GLY A 260 -9.68 -10.43 31.11
N GLU A 261 -10.08 -10.57 29.85
CA GLU A 261 -9.36 -11.40 28.88
C GLU A 261 -8.03 -10.73 28.51
N LYS A 262 -6.92 -11.45 28.69
CA LYS A 262 -5.61 -11.04 28.20
C LYS A 262 -5.44 -11.64 26.81
N PRO A 263 -5.60 -10.87 25.72
CA PRO A 263 -5.37 -11.41 24.39
C PRO A 263 -3.93 -11.87 24.28
N ASP A 264 -3.72 -13.00 23.60
CA ASP A 264 -2.39 -13.42 23.21
C ASP A 264 -1.88 -12.46 22.13
N VAL A 265 -0.84 -11.71 22.48
CA VAL A 265 -0.19 -10.73 21.59
C VAL A 265 1.11 -11.25 21.00
N SER A 266 1.53 -12.48 21.32
CA SER A 266 2.83 -13.05 20.91
C SER A 266 3.08 -12.93 19.40
N ARG A 267 2.09 -13.28 18.59
CA ARG A 267 2.15 -13.18 17.13
C ARG A 267 2.30 -11.74 16.65
N MET A 268 1.58 -10.79 17.25
CA MET A 268 1.66 -9.37 16.88
C MET A 268 2.96 -8.74 17.36
N GLU A 269 3.50 -9.20 18.50
CA GLU A 269 4.83 -8.76 18.96
C GLU A 269 5.89 -9.11 17.92
N LYS A 270 5.85 -10.31 17.32
CA LYS A 270 6.76 -10.67 16.22
C LYS A 270 6.59 -9.81 14.97
N VAL A 271 5.35 -9.40 14.66
CA VAL A 271 5.13 -8.47 13.54
C VAL A 271 5.85 -7.14 13.80
N VAL A 272 5.70 -6.56 15.00
CA VAL A 272 6.27 -5.24 15.30
C VAL A 272 7.75 -5.26 15.70
N THR A 273 8.27 -6.38 16.21
CA THR A 273 9.68 -6.51 16.65
C THR A 273 10.57 -7.19 15.62
N GLU A 274 10.09 -8.22 14.94
CA GLU A 274 10.86 -8.98 13.95
C GLU A 274 10.52 -8.60 12.52
N GLY A 275 9.43 -7.86 12.29
CA GLY A 275 8.92 -7.62 10.93
C GLY A 275 8.46 -8.92 10.28
N ARG A 276 7.85 -9.85 11.04
CA ARG A 276 7.39 -11.14 10.52
C ARG A 276 5.96 -11.44 10.90
N LEU A 277 5.17 -11.78 9.88
CA LEU A 277 3.80 -12.23 10.05
C LEU A 277 3.72 -13.75 9.86
N TYR A 278 3.32 -14.46 10.90
CA TYR A 278 3.19 -15.93 10.90
C TYR A 278 1.78 -16.37 10.49
N SER A 279 1.67 -17.49 9.77
CA SER A 279 0.41 -18.08 9.28
C SER A 279 -0.47 -18.63 10.39
N THR A 280 0.14 -19.17 11.45
CA THR A 280 -0.53 -19.73 12.61
C THR A 280 -0.38 -18.81 13.83
N ARG A 281 -1.23 -19.03 14.84
CA ARG A 281 -1.13 -18.37 16.15
C ARG A 281 -0.22 -19.13 17.12
N GLU A 282 0.13 -20.36 16.81
CA GLU A 282 1.02 -21.19 17.62
C GLU A 282 2.48 -20.88 17.32
N ASP A 283 3.29 -20.72 18.36
CA ASP A 283 4.71 -20.40 18.24
C ASP A 283 5.50 -21.53 17.53
N GLY A 284 6.23 -21.17 16.48
CA GLY A 284 7.38 -21.94 15.99
C GLY A 284 7.16 -22.91 14.82
N GLU A 285 5.93 -23.14 14.36
CA GLU A 285 5.69 -24.18 13.32
C GLU A 285 5.02 -23.66 12.03
N GLY A 286 4.66 -22.38 11.96
CA GLY A 286 3.98 -21.80 10.79
C GLY A 286 4.93 -21.17 9.76
N ALA A 287 4.55 -21.24 8.48
CA ALA A 287 5.12 -20.39 7.44
C ALA A 287 4.93 -18.90 7.81
N TRP A 288 5.87 -18.05 7.40
CA TRP A 288 5.83 -16.61 7.70
C TRP A 288 6.13 -15.78 6.47
N ILE A 289 5.69 -14.52 6.53
CA ILE A 289 5.90 -13.49 5.52
C ILE A 289 6.69 -12.37 6.17
N GLU A 290 7.75 -11.91 5.51
CA GLU A 290 8.44 -10.68 5.91
C GLU A 290 7.48 -9.50 5.75
N MET A 291 7.42 -8.62 6.73
CA MET A 291 6.65 -7.37 6.72
C MET A 291 7.61 -6.21 6.46
N SER A 292 8.07 -6.11 5.21
CA SER A 292 8.94 -5.03 4.73
C SER A 292 8.13 -4.00 3.94
N ARG A 293 8.81 -2.95 3.45
CA ARG A 293 8.20 -1.99 2.51
C ARG A 293 7.84 -2.60 1.15
N GLN A 294 8.37 -3.78 0.84
CA GLN A 294 8.08 -4.49 -0.41
C GLN A 294 6.93 -5.48 -0.29
N THR A 295 6.49 -5.77 0.94
CA THR A 295 5.39 -6.68 1.25
C THR A 295 4.08 -6.04 0.83
N THR A 296 3.37 -6.72 -0.06
CA THR A 296 2.12 -6.21 -0.61
C THR A 296 0.92 -6.76 0.16
N TRP A 297 -0.23 -6.09 0.04
CA TRP A 297 -1.49 -6.64 0.54
C TRP A 297 -1.98 -7.88 -0.23
N ARG A 298 -1.25 -8.34 -1.25
CA ARG A 298 -1.58 -9.56 -2.00
C ARG A 298 -0.61 -10.69 -1.72
N GLU A 299 0.22 -10.58 -0.68
CA GLU A 299 1.07 -11.71 -0.29
C GLU A 299 0.23 -12.96 0.01
N VAL A 300 0.73 -14.07 -0.51
CA VAL A 300 0.24 -15.41 -0.26
C VAL A 300 1.14 -16.08 0.77
N TRP A 301 0.58 -16.98 1.57
CA TRP A 301 1.41 -17.79 2.44
C TRP A 301 2.35 -18.66 1.61
N PRO A 302 3.65 -18.78 1.98
CA PRO A 302 4.59 -19.65 1.27
C PRO A 302 4.01 -21.05 1.03
N GLY A 303 4.10 -21.53 -0.21
CA GLY A 303 3.57 -22.83 -0.62
C GLY A 303 2.04 -22.93 -0.72
N SER A 304 1.29 -21.82 -0.67
CA SER A 304 -0.18 -21.81 -0.69
C SER A 304 -0.77 -20.72 -1.58
N ALA A 305 -1.98 -20.95 -2.11
CA ALA A 305 -2.79 -19.92 -2.77
C ALA A 305 -3.66 -19.11 -1.79
N SER A 306 -3.43 -19.26 -0.48
CA SER A 306 -4.16 -18.55 0.57
C SER A 306 -3.52 -17.20 0.85
N TYR A 307 -4.31 -16.14 0.81
CA TYR A 307 -3.86 -14.79 1.12
C TYR A 307 -3.80 -14.52 2.62
N VAL A 308 -2.96 -13.57 2.99
CA VAL A 308 -3.09 -12.87 4.27
C VAL A 308 -4.46 -12.20 4.31
N ARG A 309 -5.26 -12.53 5.33
CA ARG A 309 -6.52 -11.83 5.61
C ARG A 309 -6.21 -10.56 6.39
N HIS A 310 -6.09 -9.45 5.68
CA HIS A 310 -5.76 -8.14 6.26
C HIS A 310 -6.70 -7.73 7.39
N ASN A 311 -8.00 -8.04 7.27
CA ASN A 311 -8.96 -7.77 8.33
C ASN A 311 -8.59 -8.51 9.62
N ASP A 312 -8.08 -9.74 9.53
CA ASP A 312 -7.66 -10.52 10.69
C ASP A 312 -6.37 -9.95 11.28
N LEU A 313 -5.41 -9.56 10.42
CA LEU A 313 -4.17 -8.90 10.85
C LEU A 313 -4.46 -7.59 11.59
N PHE A 314 -5.22 -6.68 10.98
CA PHE A 314 -5.53 -5.38 11.59
C PHE A 314 -6.43 -5.53 12.83
N ALA A 315 -7.32 -6.51 12.86
CA ALA A 315 -8.09 -6.82 14.06
C ALA A 315 -7.19 -7.33 15.20
N ASP A 316 -6.21 -8.19 14.89
CA ASP A 316 -5.27 -8.72 15.89
C ASP A 316 -4.32 -7.62 16.40
N LEU A 317 -3.81 -6.74 15.53
CA LEU A 317 -3.06 -5.53 15.91
C LEU A 317 -3.90 -4.61 16.79
N GLY A 318 -5.14 -4.32 16.40
CA GLY A 318 -6.06 -3.49 17.20
C GLY A 318 -6.39 -4.11 18.57
N ARG A 319 -6.48 -5.44 18.67
CA ARG A 319 -6.61 -6.13 19.96
C ARG A 319 -5.36 -6.00 20.81
N ALA A 320 -4.18 -6.17 20.22
CA ALA A 320 -2.91 -6.00 20.92
C ALA A 320 -2.77 -4.57 21.45
N TYR A 321 -3.06 -3.56 20.62
CA TYR A 321 -3.16 -2.16 21.04
C TYR A 321 -4.15 -1.97 22.19
N ALA A 322 -5.38 -2.46 22.04
CA ALA A 322 -6.42 -2.28 23.04
C ALA A 322 -6.03 -2.82 24.41
N ALA A 323 -5.32 -3.95 24.45
CA ALA A 323 -4.89 -4.62 25.69
C ALA A 323 -3.62 -4.05 26.31
N THR A 324 -2.66 -3.58 25.50
CA THR A 324 -1.35 -3.14 25.98
C THR A 324 -1.20 -1.63 26.06
N LYS A 325 -1.99 -0.90 25.25
CA LYS A 325 -1.80 0.54 24.95
C LYS A 325 -0.43 0.87 24.35
N ASP A 326 0.22 -0.12 23.73
CA ASP A 326 1.48 0.07 23.03
C ASP A 326 1.22 0.57 21.60
N GLU A 327 1.57 1.83 21.34
CA GLU A 327 1.39 2.51 20.06
C GLU A 327 2.11 1.85 18.88
N ARG A 328 3.05 0.91 19.12
CA ARG A 328 3.66 0.11 18.03
C ARG A 328 2.62 -0.73 17.27
N TYR A 329 1.49 -1.05 17.90
CA TYR A 329 0.41 -1.83 17.27
C TYR A 329 -0.65 -0.97 16.58
N ALA A 330 -0.66 0.36 16.78
CA ALA A 330 -1.66 1.28 16.23
C ALA A 330 -1.32 1.72 14.80
#